data_AF-A0AAJ0IXD9-F1
#
_entry.id   AF-A0AAJ0IXD9-F1
#
_cell.length_a   1.000
_cell.length_b   1.000
_cell.length_c   1.000
_cell.angle_alpha   90.00
_cell.angle_beta   90.00
_cell.angle_gamma   90.00
#
_symmetry.space_group_name_H-M   'P 1'
#
loop_
_entity.id
_entity.type
_entity.pdbx_description
1 polymer ?
#
loop_
_entity_poly.entity_id
_entity_poly.type
_entity_poly.pdbx_seq_one_letter_code
_entity_poly.pdbx_strand_id
1 'polypeptide(L)'
;MLKKFSATFIALLSLAACSEGPSTPSPSSASTETPQSATTPVGPTPFEREVERVQGVLSCRSSKITPASDGWGALYGCIGGQAETVKFFINEEQGAGSVKSVKFLWNDWFKDRGYGLHADAKDADKMAHDLIKLYPSEHDSALLKAFKGKKNVRKEGGGYRFEYTYDRGPAIDERMIVVTPLPPNP
;
A
#
# COMPACT_ATOMS: atom_id res chain seq x y z
N MET A 1 54.28 11.35 15.67
CA MET A 1 55.06 11.50 14.43
C MET A 1 54.15 11.03 13.28
N LEU A 2 53.60 11.96 12.48
CA LEU A 2 54.00 12.25 11.07
C LEU A 2 53.77 11.02 10.15
N LYS A 3 53.00 11.04 9.05
CA LYS A 3 52.78 12.08 8.03
C LYS A 3 51.47 11.85 7.24
N LYS A 4 50.92 12.97 6.81
CA LYS A 4 49.92 13.19 5.74
C LYS A 4 50.37 12.60 4.40
N PHE A 5 49.43 12.30 3.49
CA PHE A 5 49.56 12.71 2.09
C PHE A 5 48.20 13.15 1.51
N SER A 6 48.29 14.29 0.84
CA SER A 6 47.28 15.00 0.06
C SER A 6 47.61 14.78 -1.42
N ALA A 7 46.60 14.72 -2.29
CA ALA A 7 46.78 14.98 -3.71
C ALA A 7 45.47 15.43 -4.37
N THR A 8 45.43 16.74 -4.65
CA THR A 8 44.59 17.45 -5.62
C THR A 8 45.19 17.31 -7.02
N PHE A 9 44.41 17.11 -8.09
CA PHE A 9 44.76 17.52 -9.48
C PHE A 9 43.45 17.63 -10.30
N ILE A 10 42.96 18.85 -10.58
CA ILE A 10 43.10 19.70 -11.80
C ILE A 10 42.25 19.23 -13.00
N ALA A 11 41.42 20.18 -13.44
CA ALA A 11 40.55 20.17 -14.61
C ALA A 11 41.32 20.29 -15.94
N LEU A 12 40.72 19.81 -17.03
CA LEU A 12 40.97 20.37 -18.36
C LEU A 12 39.72 20.35 -19.24
N LEU A 13 39.38 21.54 -19.74
CA LEU A 13 38.47 21.80 -20.85
C LEU A 13 38.97 21.13 -22.13
N SER A 14 38.05 20.75 -23.00
CA SER A 14 38.28 20.77 -24.45
C SER A 14 36.99 21.19 -25.16
N LEU A 15 37.07 22.38 -25.76
CA LEU A 15 36.15 22.91 -26.77
C LEU A 15 36.50 22.28 -28.11
N ALA A 16 35.49 21.85 -28.86
CA ALA A 16 35.56 21.75 -30.31
C ALA A 16 34.19 22.15 -30.89
N ALA A 17 34.21 23.14 -31.78
CA ALA A 17 33.08 23.68 -32.52
C ALA A 17 33.32 23.48 -34.02
N CYS A 18 32.26 23.17 -34.77
CA CYS A 18 31.95 23.43 -36.20
C CYS A 18 30.48 22.96 -36.40
N SER A 19 29.44 23.78 -36.65
CA SER A 19 29.05 24.52 -37.88
C SER A 19 28.96 23.60 -39.12
N GLU A 20 27.90 23.49 -39.94
CA GLU A 20 26.67 24.27 -40.23
C GLU A 20 25.56 23.34 -40.81
N GLY A 21 24.31 23.82 -40.88
CA GLY A 21 23.37 23.47 -41.96
C GLY A 21 21.90 23.24 -41.55
N PRO A 22 20.92 24.02 -42.07
CA PRO A 22 19.54 24.02 -41.58
C PRO A 22 18.61 23.10 -42.40
N SER A 23 17.67 22.43 -41.73
CA SER A 23 16.43 21.97 -42.37
C SER A 23 15.30 21.95 -41.35
N THR A 24 14.43 22.96 -41.47
CA THR A 24 13.15 23.06 -40.79
C THR A 24 12.20 22.01 -41.36
N PRO A 25 11.43 21.33 -40.50
CA PRO A 25 10.02 21.18 -40.82
C PRO A 25 9.10 21.66 -39.68
N SER A 26 7.94 22.10 -40.12
CA SER A 26 6.77 22.72 -39.49
C SER A 26 6.39 22.34 -38.05
N PRO A 27 5.66 23.23 -37.36
CA PRO A 27 5.14 22.98 -36.02
C PRO A 27 4.00 21.95 -36.10
N SER A 28 4.25 20.75 -35.62
CA SER A 28 3.17 19.82 -35.28
C SER A 28 2.72 20.17 -33.87
N SER A 29 1.44 20.52 -33.78
CA SER A 29 0.72 20.93 -32.59
C SER A 29 1.08 20.09 -31.37
N ALA A 30 1.68 20.73 -30.36
CA ALA A 30 1.81 20.19 -29.03
C ALA A 30 0.42 20.10 -28.42
N SER A 31 -0.23 18.95 -28.58
CA SER A 31 -1.36 18.57 -27.75
C SER A 31 -0.82 18.39 -26.33
N THR A 32 -1.11 19.36 -25.48
CA THR A 32 -1.00 19.22 -24.03
C THR A 32 -1.96 18.12 -23.60
N GLU A 33 -1.52 16.86 -23.67
CA GLU A 33 -2.16 15.78 -22.91
C GLU A 33 -1.85 16.03 -21.44
N THR A 34 -2.74 16.78 -20.81
CA THR A 34 -2.96 16.67 -19.37
C THR A 34 -3.17 15.19 -19.08
N PRO A 35 -2.46 14.56 -18.12
CA PRO A 35 -2.82 13.23 -17.66
C PRO A 35 -4.22 13.34 -17.04
N GLN A 36 -5.24 13.02 -17.82
CA GLN A 36 -6.57 12.83 -17.30
C GLN A 36 -6.49 11.58 -16.44
N SER A 37 -6.35 11.82 -15.14
CA SER A 37 -6.67 10.86 -14.09
C SER A 37 -8.17 10.55 -14.22
N ALA A 38 -8.51 9.70 -15.18
CA ALA A 38 -9.82 9.09 -15.27
C ALA A 38 -9.86 8.07 -14.13
N THR A 39 -10.39 8.49 -12.99
CA THR A 39 -10.77 7.58 -11.91
C THR A 39 -11.95 6.75 -12.42
N THR A 40 -11.66 5.70 -13.19
CA THR A 40 -12.65 4.69 -13.54
C THR A 40 -13.26 4.18 -12.23
N PRO A 41 -14.59 4.15 -12.08
CA PRO A 41 -15.21 3.57 -10.90
C PRO A 41 -14.70 2.15 -10.73
N VAL A 42 -13.92 1.90 -9.67
CA VAL A 42 -13.37 0.58 -9.41
C VAL A 42 -14.49 -0.27 -8.83
N GLY A 43 -15.24 -0.96 -9.71
CA GLY A 43 -16.16 -2.00 -9.30
C GLY A 43 -15.44 -3.12 -8.53
N PRO A 44 -16.17 -3.98 -7.81
CA PRO A 44 -15.57 -5.07 -7.06
C PRO A 44 -14.78 -5.99 -7.99
N THR A 45 -13.49 -6.17 -7.70
CA THR A 45 -12.56 -6.98 -8.50
C THR A 45 -12.81 -8.47 -8.27
N PRO A 46 -12.53 -9.36 -9.24
CA PRO A 46 -12.54 -10.80 -8.99
C PRO A 46 -11.54 -11.17 -7.87
N PHE A 47 -11.93 -12.07 -6.98
CA PHE A 47 -11.15 -12.45 -5.80
C PHE A 47 -9.75 -12.94 -6.17
N GLU A 48 -9.63 -13.86 -7.12
CA GLU A 48 -8.33 -14.41 -7.55
C GLU A 48 -7.39 -13.34 -8.11
N ARG A 49 -7.94 -12.41 -8.90
CA ARG A 49 -7.18 -11.27 -9.45
C ARG A 49 -6.68 -10.33 -8.36
N GLU A 50 -7.50 -10.11 -7.33
CA GLU A 50 -7.09 -9.30 -6.20
C GLU A 50 -5.98 -9.97 -5.39
N VAL A 51 -6.07 -11.28 -5.19
CA VAL A 51 -5.02 -12.06 -4.52
C VAL A 51 -3.70 -11.95 -5.28
N GLU A 52 -3.71 -12.17 -6.60
CA GLU A 52 -2.52 -12.03 -7.46
C GLU A 52 -1.90 -10.63 -7.32
N ARG A 53 -2.75 -9.59 -7.40
CA ARG A 53 -2.33 -8.18 -7.30
C ARG A 53 -1.70 -7.88 -5.94
N VAL A 54 -2.31 -8.34 -4.86
CA VAL A 54 -1.82 -8.14 -3.48
C VAL A 54 -0.52 -8.89 -3.24
N GLN A 55 -0.40 -10.14 -3.72
CA GLN A 55 0.85 -10.92 -3.62
C GLN A 55 2.03 -10.27 -4.35
N GLY A 56 1.77 -9.50 -5.41
CA GLY A 56 2.79 -8.73 -6.12
C GLY A 56 3.35 -7.53 -5.33
N VAL A 57 2.66 -7.09 -4.26
CA VAL A 57 3.05 -5.92 -3.46
C VAL A 57 3.44 -6.29 -2.04
N LEU A 58 2.70 -7.20 -1.40
CA LEU A 58 2.95 -7.60 -0.02
C LEU A 58 4.04 -8.65 0.08
N SER A 59 4.95 -8.45 1.02
CA SER A 59 5.93 -9.48 1.43
C SER A 59 5.45 -10.15 2.70
N CYS A 60 4.75 -11.26 2.56
CA CYS A 60 4.20 -12.05 3.67
C CYS A 60 5.20 -13.15 4.06
N ARG A 61 5.32 -13.46 5.36
CA ARG A 61 6.07 -14.62 5.83
C ARG A 61 5.36 -15.92 5.45
N SER A 62 4.04 -15.92 5.58
CA SER A 62 3.18 -17.01 5.16
C SER A 62 1.91 -16.45 4.54
N SER A 63 1.35 -17.18 3.59
CA SER A 63 0.04 -16.86 3.02
C SER A 63 -0.74 -18.13 2.74
N LYS A 64 -2.07 -18.04 2.80
CA LYS A 64 -2.98 -19.16 2.55
C LYS A 64 -4.26 -18.65 1.91
N ILE A 65 -4.78 -19.42 0.95
CA ILE A 65 -6.16 -19.30 0.50
C ILE A 65 -6.97 -20.40 1.19
N THR A 66 -8.06 -20.00 1.84
CA THR A 66 -9.11 -20.90 2.32
C THR A 66 -10.24 -20.84 1.29
N PRO A 67 -10.57 -21.96 0.62
CA PRO A 67 -11.66 -21.97 -0.35
C PRO A 67 -13.00 -21.57 0.27
N ALA A 68 -13.92 -21.10 -0.57
CA ALA A 68 -15.30 -20.86 -0.19
C ALA A 68 -15.95 -22.16 0.34
N SER A 69 -16.93 -22.01 1.23
CA SER A 69 -17.71 -23.10 1.79
C SER A 69 -19.15 -22.66 2.04
N ASP A 70 -20.04 -23.57 2.44
CA ASP A 70 -21.44 -23.26 2.68
C ASP A 70 -21.60 -22.09 3.66
N GLY A 71 -22.09 -20.95 3.17
CA GLY A 71 -22.28 -19.73 3.96
C GLY A 71 -21.10 -18.74 3.95
N TRP A 72 -19.98 -19.06 3.30
CA TRP A 72 -18.75 -18.25 3.36
C TRP A 72 -18.07 -18.12 1.99
N GLY A 73 -17.71 -16.90 1.62
CA GLY A 73 -16.78 -16.67 0.51
C GLY A 73 -15.36 -17.15 0.84
N ALA A 74 -14.53 -17.31 -0.18
CA ALA A 74 -13.11 -17.59 -0.05
C ALA A 74 -12.39 -16.49 0.76
N LEU A 75 -11.30 -16.89 1.41
CA LEU A 75 -10.48 -16.02 2.25
C LEU A 75 -9.03 -16.19 1.88
N TYR A 76 -8.38 -15.10 1.48
CA TYR A 76 -6.93 -15.04 1.45
C TYR A 76 -6.44 -14.44 2.76
N GLY A 77 -5.41 -15.05 3.35
CA GLY A 77 -4.69 -14.53 4.50
C GLY A 77 -3.21 -14.43 4.21
N CYS A 78 -2.62 -13.31 4.59
CA CYS A 78 -1.19 -13.01 4.56
C CYS A 78 -0.76 -12.63 5.99
N ILE A 79 0.26 -13.30 6.50
CA ILE A 79 0.80 -13.05 7.85
C ILE A 79 2.20 -12.46 7.70
N GLY A 80 2.41 -11.31 8.34
CA GLY A 80 3.68 -10.59 8.41
C GLY A 80 4.27 -10.60 9.81
N GLY A 81 5.53 -10.19 9.90
CA GLY A 81 6.25 -10.10 11.17
C GLY A 81 6.75 -11.45 11.69
N GLN A 82 7.67 -11.38 12.66
CA GLN A 82 8.22 -12.57 13.31
C GLN A 82 7.28 -13.11 14.38
N ALA A 83 6.55 -12.23 15.07
CA ALA A 83 5.57 -12.59 16.08
C ALA A 83 4.17 -12.83 15.51
N GLU A 84 4.02 -12.77 14.17
CA GLU A 84 2.76 -13.04 13.44
C GLU A 84 1.59 -12.13 13.86
N THR A 85 1.91 -10.91 14.30
CA THR A 85 0.92 -9.94 14.80
C THR A 85 0.34 -9.06 13.69
N VAL A 86 0.93 -9.10 12.50
CA VAL A 86 0.54 -8.34 11.31
C VAL A 86 -0.20 -9.27 10.35
N LYS A 87 -1.44 -8.93 10.01
CA LYS A 87 -2.32 -9.80 9.18
C LYS A 87 -3.01 -8.98 8.11
N PHE A 88 -3.05 -9.52 6.90
CA PHE A 88 -3.78 -8.95 5.78
C PHE A 88 -4.72 -10.01 5.22
N PHE A 89 -5.98 -9.63 4.99
CA PHE A 89 -7.02 -10.53 4.53
C PHE A 89 -7.74 -9.94 3.32
N ILE A 90 -8.11 -10.81 2.38
CA ILE A 90 -9.08 -10.48 1.33
C ILE A 90 -10.25 -11.42 1.55
N ASN A 91 -11.45 -10.85 1.73
CA ASN A 91 -12.69 -11.60 1.91
C ASN A 91 -13.46 -11.53 0.59
N GLU A 92 -13.82 -12.69 0.05
CA GLU A 92 -14.72 -12.80 -1.08
C GLU A 92 -16.19 -12.59 -0.65
N GLU A 93 -17.00 -12.03 -1.54
CA GLU A 93 -18.46 -12.03 -1.41
C GLU A 93 -19.00 -13.40 -1.79
N GLN A 94 -19.81 -13.98 -0.90
CA GLN A 94 -20.27 -15.35 -1.04
C GLN A 94 -21.05 -15.54 -2.35
N GLY A 95 -20.58 -16.49 -3.18
CA GLY A 95 -21.25 -16.86 -4.43
C GLY A 95 -21.05 -15.87 -5.59
N ALA A 96 -20.41 -14.72 -5.38
CA ALA A 96 -20.21 -13.71 -6.41
C ALA A 96 -18.82 -13.77 -7.06
N GLY A 97 -17.84 -14.44 -6.45
CA GLY A 97 -16.48 -14.51 -7.00
C GLY A 97 -15.67 -13.21 -6.84
N SER A 98 -16.25 -12.18 -6.21
CA SER A 98 -15.72 -10.82 -6.16
C SER A 98 -15.29 -10.42 -4.76
N VAL A 99 -14.36 -9.47 -4.65
CA VAL A 99 -13.89 -8.96 -3.36
C VAL A 99 -15.02 -8.23 -2.63
N LYS A 100 -15.32 -8.69 -1.42
CA LYS A 100 -16.20 -8.01 -0.46
C LYS A 100 -15.46 -6.94 0.32
N SER A 101 -14.30 -7.30 0.87
CA SER A 101 -13.49 -6.37 1.66
C SER A 101 -12.06 -6.86 1.80
N VAL A 102 -11.17 -5.92 2.00
CA VAL A 102 -9.77 -6.15 2.36
C VAL A 102 -9.56 -5.65 3.78
N LYS A 103 -8.83 -6.40 4.61
CA LYS A 103 -8.59 -6.04 6.02
C LYS A 103 -7.10 -6.14 6.32
N PHE A 104 -6.52 -5.06 6.79
CA PHE A 104 -5.20 -5.05 7.41
C PHE A 104 -5.38 -4.91 8.91
N LEU A 105 -4.74 -5.78 9.68
CA LEU A 105 -4.80 -5.85 11.13
C LEU A 105 -3.39 -5.90 11.70
N TRP A 106 -3.12 -5.10 12.73
CA TRP A 106 -1.98 -5.27 13.60
C TRP A 106 -2.44 -5.43 15.05
N ASN A 107 -2.08 -6.55 15.66
CA ASN A 107 -2.25 -6.82 17.08
C ASN A 107 -1.06 -6.26 17.86
N ASP A 108 -1.17 -5.00 18.24
CA ASP A 108 -0.11 -4.23 18.87
C ASP A 108 0.03 -4.58 20.36
N TRP A 109 0.96 -5.47 20.69
CA TRP A 109 1.26 -5.86 22.07
C TRP A 109 1.93 -4.71 22.85
N PHE A 110 1.13 -3.92 23.57
CA PHE A 110 1.65 -2.87 24.46
C PHE A 110 2.03 -3.39 25.86
N LYS A 111 1.84 -4.69 26.12
CA LYS A 111 2.45 -5.41 27.23
C LYS A 111 3.27 -6.55 26.66
N ASP A 112 4.54 -6.63 27.07
CA ASP A 112 5.38 -7.75 26.66
C ASP A 112 4.92 -9.04 27.34
N ARG A 113 4.60 -10.05 26.52
CA ARG A 113 4.22 -11.41 26.93
C ARG A 113 5.18 -12.48 26.39
N GLY A 114 6.37 -12.06 25.92
CA GLY A 114 7.39 -12.94 25.32
C GLY A 114 7.67 -12.67 23.84
N TYR A 115 7.05 -11.64 23.25
CA TYR A 115 7.21 -11.27 21.83
C TYR A 115 7.80 -9.86 21.65
N GLY A 116 8.11 -9.17 22.76
CA GLY A 116 8.54 -7.78 22.76
C GLY A 116 7.37 -6.80 22.79
N LEU A 117 7.69 -5.57 23.20
CA LEU A 117 6.75 -4.45 23.17
C LEU A 117 6.56 -3.96 21.73
N HIS A 118 5.31 -3.73 21.32
CA HIS A 118 4.94 -3.32 19.97
C HIS A 118 5.52 -4.27 18.90
N ALA A 119 5.37 -5.57 19.14
CA ALA A 119 5.89 -6.61 18.25
C ALA A 119 5.46 -6.35 16.79
N ASP A 120 6.41 -6.55 15.87
CA ASP A 120 6.25 -6.33 14.42
C ASP A 120 5.82 -4.90 13.99
N ALA A 121 6.01 -3.87 14.82
CA ALA A 121 5.62 -2.49 14.47
C ALA A 121 6.19 -1.97 13.14
N LYS A 122 7.42 -2.39 12.77
CA LYS A 122 8.03 -2.03 11.48
C LYS A 122 7.31 -2.70 10.30
N ASP A 123 6.96 -3.97 10.44
CA ASP A 123 6.20 -4.71 9.44
C ASP A 123 4.77 -4.14 9.31
N ALA A 124 4.17 -3.74 10.44
CA ALA A 124 2.88 -3.08 10.47
C ALA A 124 2.90 -1.74 9.73
N ASP A 125 3.90 -0.88 10.00
CA ASP A 125 4.06 0.41 9.30
C ASP A 125 4.32 0.18 7.80
N LYS A 126 5.17 -0.77 7.43
CA LYS A 126 5.39 -1.13 6.02
C LYS A 126 4.09 -1.58 5.34
N MET A 127 3.34 -2.48 5.97
CA MET A 127 2.10 -3.02 5.41
C MET A 127 1.01 -1.95 5.27
N ALA A 128 0.94 -0.98 6.20
CA ALA A 128 0.05 0.18 6.07
C ALA A 128 0.38 1.01 4.81
N HIS A 129 1.66 1.23 4.51
CA HIS A 129 2.07 1.93 3.29
C HIS A 129 1.81 1.10 2.03
N ASP A 130 2.02 -0.21 2.09
CA ASP A 130 1.74 -1.09 0.95
C ASP A 130 0.24 -1.19 0.65
N LEU A 131 -0.62 -1.20 1.69
CA LEU A 131 -2.08 -1.10 1.53
C LEU A 131 -2.45 0.18 0.78
N ILE A 132 -1.84 1.32 1.11
CA ILE A 132 -2.14 2.59 0.44
C ILE A 132 -1.69 2.59 -1.02
N LYS A 133 -0.56 1.95 -1.34
CA LYS A 133 -0.15 1.75 -2.74
C LYS A 133 -1.16 0.89 -3.50
N LEU A 134 -1.76 -0.10 -2.84
CA LEU A 134 -2.76 -0.98 -3.43
C LEU A 134 -4.12 -0.29 -3.61
N TYR A 135 -4.49 0.64 -2.73
CA TYR A 135 -5.77 1.33 -2.72
C TYR A 135 -5.56 2.85 -2.56
N PRO A 136 -5.02 3.52 -3.59
CA PRO A 136 -4.67 4.94 -3.50
C PRO A 136 -5.93 5.81 -3.37
N SER A 137 -5.83 6.87 -2.56
CA SER A 137 -6.90 7.84 -2.33
C SER A 137 -6.36 9.23 -2.01
N GLU A 138 -7.22 10.24 -2.06
CA GLU A 138 -6.93 11.58 -1.54
C GLU A 138 -6.77 11.63 -0.01
N HIS A 139 -6.99 10.50 0.68
CA HIS A 139 -6.99 10.38 2.14
C HIS A 139 -5.80 9.58 2.69
N ASP A 140 -4.83 9.19 1.86
CA ASP A 140 -3.68 8.36 2.23
C ASP A 140 -2.93 8.87 3.47
N SER A 141 -2.59 10.16 3.49
CA SER A 141 -1.91 10.79 4.63
C SER A 141 -2.76 10.77 5.90
N ALA A 142 -4.08 10.94 5.77
CA ALA A 142 -4.99 10.89 6.90
C ALA A 142 -5.12 9.46 7.46
N LEU A 143 -5.13 8.45 6.60
CA LEU A 143 -5.16 7.04 7.00
C LEU A 143 -3.88 6.61 7.70
N LEU A 144 -2.69 6.95 7.18
CA LEU A 144 -1.41 6.68 7.85
C LEU A 144 -1.32 7.37 9.21
N LYS A 145 -1.78 8.62 9.29
CA LYS A 145 -1.84 9.35 10.56
C LYS A 145 -2.80 8.68 11.54
N ALA A 146 -3.97 8.23 11.07
CA ALA A 146 -4.95 7.53 11.89
C ALA A 146 -4.38 6.21 12.44
N PHE A 147 -3.68 5.42 11.61
CA PHE A 147 -3.07 4.16 11.99
C PHE A 147 -2.08 4.27 13.17
N LYS A 148 -1.36 5.40 13.25
CA LYS A 148 -0.45 5.75 14.36
C LYS A 148 -1.18 6.31 15.59
N GLY A 149 -2.45 6.68 15.43
CA GLY A 149 -3.30 7.26 16.46
C GLY A 149 -4.13 6.23 17.23
N LYS A 150 -5.19 6.70 17.88
CA LYS A 150 -6.16 5.89 18.64
C LYS A 150 -7.61 6.22 18.29
N LYS A 151 -7.82 7.07 17.27
CA LYS A 151 -9.13 7.60 16.91
C LYS A 151 -9.61 6.87 15.67
N ASN A 152 -10.80 6.31 15.75
CA ASN A 152 -11.46 5.70 14.61
C ASN A 152 -11.70 6.74 13.52
N VAL A 153 -11.49 6.35 12.27
CA VAL A 153 -11.65 7.21 11.11
C VAL A 153 -12.41 6.44 10.04
N ARG A 154 -13.36 7.10 9.40
CA ARG A 154 -14.01 6.62 8.19
C ARG A 154 -13.84 7.65 7.09
N LYS A 155 -13.45 7.20 5.91
CA LYS A 155 -13.21 8.00 4.72
C LYS A 155 -13.68 7.26 3.49
N GLU A 156 -14.13 7.99 2.48
CA GLU A 156 -14.52 7.45 1.18
C GLU A 156 -13.75 8.24 0.13
N GLY A 157 -13.19 7.57 -0.87
CA GLY A 157 -12.29 8.16 -1.86
C GLY A 157 -11.69 7.08 -2.76
N GLY A 158 -11.28 7.42 -3.98
CA GLY A 158 -10.67 6.47 -4.92
C GLY A 158 -11.52 5.24 -5.28
N GLY A 159 -12.86 5.30 -5.12
CA GLY A 159 -13.75 4.16 -5.34
C GLY A 159 -13.88 3.20 -4.15
N TYR A 160 -13.34 3.56 -2.99
CA TYR A 160 -13.36 2.72 -1.79
C TYR A 160 -13.86 3.47 -0.57
N ARG A 161 -14.39 2.73 0.39
CA ARG A 161 -14.52 3.15 1.78
C ARG A 161 -13.38 2.57 2.61
N PHE A 162 -12.71 3.42 3.36
CA PHE A 162 -11.67 3.11 4.32
C PHE A 162 -12.19 3.32 5.74
N GLU A 163 -12.10 2.30 6.57
CA GLU A 163 -12.48 2.35 7.99
C GLU A 163 -11.28 1.92 8.84
N TYR A 164 -10.72 2.87 9.58
CA TYR A 164 -9.73 2.60 10.62
C TYR A 164 -10.41 2.49 11.98
N THR A 165 -10.07 1.44 12.71
CA THR A 165 -10.51 1.19 14.08
C THR A 165 -9.32 0.95 15.00
N TYR A 166 -9.44 1.47 16.22
CA TYR A 166 -8.54 1.21 17.34
C TYR A 166 -9.37 0.66 18.50
N ASP A 167 -9.03 -0.53 18.98
CA ASP A 167 -9.61 -1.10 20.18
C ASP A 167 -8.54 -1.39 21.22
N ARG A 168 -8.76 -0.95 22.47
CA ARG A 168 -7.82 -1.10 23.59
C ARG A 168 -8.20 -2.34 24.37
N GLY A 169 -7.48 -3.42 24.14
CA GLY A 169 -7.57 -4.62 24.96
C GLY A 169 -6.79 -4.53 26.27
N PRO A 170 -6.81 -5.60 27.08
CA PRO A 170 -6.07 -5.65 28.35
C PRO A 170 -4.54 -5.74 28.17
N ALA A 171 -4.06 -6.20 27.01
CA ALA A 171 -2.63 -6.37 26.70
C ALA A 171 -2.26 -6.09 25.23
N ILE A 172 -3.26 -6.03 24.35
CA ILE A 172 -3.10 -5.83 22.90
C ILE A 172 -3.99 -4.64 22.52
N ASP A 173 -3.46 -3.75 21.68
CA ASP A 173 -4.24 -2.78 20.95
C ASP A 173 -4.56 -3.38 19.57
N GLU A 174 -5.83 -3.53 19.23
CA GLU A 174 -6.23 -3.91 17.89
C GLU A 174 -6.21 -2.66 17.00
N ARG A 175 -5.41 -2.68 15.93
CA ARG A 175 -5.34 -1.60 14.94
C ARG A 175 -5.72 -2.18 13.59
N MET A 176 -6.90 -1.83 13.09
CA MET A 176 -7.43 -2.42 11.86
C MET A 176 -7.83 -1.35 10.85
N ILE A 177 -7.44 -1.55 9.58
CA ILE A 177 -7.93 -0.82 8.42
C ILE A 177 -8.75 -1.79 7.57
N VAL A 178 -10.00 -1.43 7.29
CA VAL A 178 -10.87 -2.15 6.36
C VAL A 178 -11.07 -1.31 5.10
N VAL A 179 -10.86 -1.90 3.94
CA VAL A 179 -11.13 -1.31 2.63
C VAL A 179 -12.31 -2.07 2.01
N THR A 180 -13.36 -1.33 1.66
CA THR A 180 -14.57 -1.88 1.04
C THR A 180 -14.76 -1.21 -0.32
N PRO A 181 -14.85 -1.96 -1.44
CA PRO A 181 -15.24 -1.38 -2.73
C PRO A 181 -16.58 -0.67 -2.62
N LEU A 182 -16.67 0.54 -3.17
CA LEU A 182 -17.95 1.24 -3.29
C LEU A 182 -18.64 0.83 -4.60
N PRO A 183 -19.98 0.82 -4.63
CA PRO A 183 -20.68 0.66 -5.89
C PRO A 183 -20.29 1.80 -6.84
N PRO A 184 -20.30 1.58 -8.17
CA PRO A 184 -20.16 2.67 -9.13
C PRO A 184 -21.22 3.73 -8.83
N ASN A 185 -20.81 5.00 -8.76
CA ASN A 185 -21.77 6.09 -8.67
C ASN A 185 -22.65 6.07 -9.93
N PRO A 186 -23.99 6.12 -9.79
CA PRO A 186 -24.91 6.15 -10.93
C PRO A 186 -24.75 7.41 -11.78
#